data_AF-A0A150N446-F1
#
_entry.id   AF-A0A150N446-F1
#
_cell.length_a   1.000
_cell.length_b   1.000
_cell.length_c   1.000
_cell.angle_alpha   90.00
_cell.angle_beta   90.00
_cell.angle_gamma   90.00
#
_symmetry.space_group_name_H-M   'P 1'
#
loop_
_entity.id
_entity.type
_entity.pdbx_description
1 polymer ?
#
loop_
_entity_poly.entity_id
_entity_poly.type
_entity_poly.pdbx_seq_one_letter_code
_entity_poly.pdbx_strand_id
1 'polypeptide(L)'
;MRERSRFVRGLVSWVGFRQTAVEYEREPRFAGETKYPLKKMIRFSLDGITSFSYKPLKLASWLGFLLSAASVVEMLVVLYLKWFAHSTVAGWASLLMAVLLGNGVTLLMLGAIGEYIGRIYDEVKERPLYIVNETWGVGTKHERKPSYIP
;
A
#
# COMPACT_ATOMS: atom_id res chain seq x y z
N MET A 1 18.35 -5.54 -11.50
CA MET A 1 17.09 -5.41 -10.74
C MET A 1 16.15 -4.49 -11.51
N ARG A 2 14.97 -4.96 -11.94
CA ARG A 2 13.97 -4.13 -12.66
C ARG A 2 12.82 -3.69 -11.76
N GLU A 3 13.07 -3.48 -10.47
CA GLU A 3 12.07 -2.91 -9.56
C GLU A 3 11.59 -1.54 -10.08
N ARG A 4 10.28 -1.40 -10.24
CA ARG A 4 9.66 -0.13 -10.65
C ARG A 4 9.41 0.80 -9.47
N SER A 5 8.98 0.25 -8.34
CA SER A 5 8.69 1.01 -7.12
C SER A 5 9.95 1.20 -6.26
N ARG A 6 10.91 1.99 -6.78
CA ARG A 6 12.26 2.08 -6.19
C ARG A 6 12.30 2.89 -4.90
N PHE A 7 12.13 2.23 -3.76
CA PHE A 7 12.56 2.74 -2.46
C PHE A 7 14.04 2.40 -2.24
N VAL A 8 14.94 3.24 -2.79
CA VAL A 8 16.39 3.00 -2.80
C VAL A 8 16.95 2.73 -1.40
N ARG A 9 16.46 3.43 -0.36
CA ARG A 9 16.91 3.23 1.02
C ARG A 9 16.61 1.81 1.52
N GLY A 10 15.42 1.28 1.20
CA GLY A 10 15.06 -0.10 1.50
C GLY A 10 15.86 -1.10 0.67
N LEU A 11 16.02 -0.84 -0.63
CA LEU A 11 16.81 -1.71 -1.51
C LEU A 11 18.26 -1.87 -1.02
N VAL A 12 18.92 -0.76 -0.63
CA VAL A 12 20.28 -0.79 -0.10
C VAL A 12 20.33 -1.63 1.19
N SER A 13 19.37 -1.47 2.10
CA SER A 13 19.31 -2.30 3.31
C SER A 13 19.01 -3.78 3.02
N TRP A 14 18.18 -4.07 2.01
CA TRP A 14 17.76 -5.41 1.63
C TRP A 14 18.89 -6.24 1.00
N VAL A 15 19.78 -5.57 0.25
CA VAL A 15 20.90 -6.22 -0.45
C VAL A 15 21.88 -6.92 0.51
N GLY A 16 21.97 -6.49 1.77
CA GLY A 16 22.65 -7.26 2.83
C GLY A 16 24.18 -7.31 2.80
N PHE A 17 24.84 -6.56 1.92
CA PHE A 17 26.31 -6.43 1.93
C PHE A 17 26.82 -5.63 3.14
N ARG A 18 28.15 -5.65 3.34
CA ARG A 18 28.82 -4.78 4.32
C ARG A 18 28.58 -3.32 3.95
N GLN A 19 28.02 -2.57 4.88
CA GLN A 19 27.70 -1.15 4.74
C GLN A 19 28.49 -0.35 5.76
N THR A 20 28.95 0.83 5.37
CA THR A 20 29.58 1.81 6.25
C THR A 20 29.07 3.20 5.89
N ALA A 21 29.08 4.12 6.85
CA ALA A 21 28.72 5.52 6.63
C ALA A 21 29.97 6.38 6.72
N VAL A 22 30.02 7.45 5.92
CA VAL A 22 31.06 8.49 6.02
C VAL A 22 30.39 9.72 6.58
N GLU A 23 30.79 10.10 7.78
CA GLU A 23 30.29 11.32 8.43
C GLU A 23 30.92 12.53 7.75
N TYR A 24 30.09 13.55 7.51
CA TYR A 24 30.54 14.84 7.01
C TYR A 24 29.76 15.94 7.71
N GLU A 25 30.44 17.02 8.05
CA GLU A 25 29.79 18.19 8.60
C GLU A 25 29.34 19.11 7.47
N ARG A 26 28.07 19.51 7.53
CA ARG A 26 27.41 20.30 6.50
C ARG A 26 27.12 21.70 7.02
N GLU A 27 27.52 22.71 6.28
CA GLU A 27 27.09 24.09 6.57
C GLU A 27 25.55 24.26 6.47
N PRO A 28 24.94 25.05 7.37
CA PRO A 28 23.53 25.39 7.29
C PRO A 28 23.16 25.95 5.91
N ARG A 29 21.94 25.67 5.45
CA ARG A 29 21.49 26.20 4.15
C ARG A 29 21.41 27.71 4.23
N PHE A 30 22.12 28.38 3.33
CA PHE A 30 22.06 29.84 3.19
C PHE A 30 20.65 30.34 2.80
N ALA A 31 19.93 29.58 1.97
CA ALA A 31 18.58 29.90 1.55
C ALA A 31 17.79 28.65 1.12
N GLY A 32 16.46 28.83 1.02
CA GLY A 32 15.53 27.85 0.46
C GLY A 32 14.88 26.93 1.49
N GLU A 33 13.73 26.39 1.12
CA GLU A 33 12.98 25.47 1.97
C GLU A 33 13.45 24.02 1.84
N THR A 34 13.06 23.18 2.80
CA THR A 34 13.32 21.76 2.71
C THR A 34 12.55 21.11 1.55
N LYS A 35 13.28 20.45 0.66
CA LYS A 35 12.68 19.58 -0.37
C LYS A 35 12.03 18.31 0.21
N TYR A 36 12.19 18.09 1.52
CA TYR A 36 11.61 17.00 2.30
C TYR A 36 10.88 17.55 3.54
N PRO A 37 9.67 18.10 3.37
CA PRO A 37 8.80 18.43 4.49
C PRO A 37 8.20 17.16 5.12
N LEU A 38 7.67 17.26 6.34
CA LEU A 38 7.08 16.14 7.09
C LEU A 38 6.07 15.32 6.26
N LYS A 39 5.16 16.00 5.55
CA LYS A 39 4.16 15.35 4.68
C LYS A 39 4.81 14.45 3.62
N LYS A 40 5.92 14.91 3.02
CA LYS A 40 6.66 14.13 2.02
C LYS A 40 7.39 12.95 2.66
N MET A 41 7.89 13.13 3.89
CA MET A 41 8.53 12.04 4.64
C MET A 41 7.51 10.95 5.01
N ILE A 42 6.33 11.31 5.51
CA ILE A 42 5.25 10.36 5.84
C ILE A 42 4.83 9.57 4.60
N ARG A 43 4.57 10.27 3.49
CA ARG A 43 4.22 9.62 2.22
C ARG A 43 5.32 8.63 1.78
N PHE A 44 6.58 9.07 1.83
CA PHE A 44 7.72 8.24 1.46
C PHE A 44 7.88 7.00 2.36
N SER A 45 7.61 7.14 3.67
CA SER A 45 7.61 6.00 4.60
C SER A 45 6.47 5.03 4.31
N LEU A 46 5.26 5.53 4.04
CA LEU A 46 4.11 4.69 3.66
C LEU A 46 4.40 3.92 2.37
N ASP A 47 4.92 4.59 1.33
CA ASP A 47 5.34 3.96 0.08
C ASP A 47 6.39 2.86 0.30
N GLY A 48 7.34 3.09 1.21
CA GLY A 48 8.34 2.09 1.60
C GLY A 48 7.74 0.87 2.29
N ILE A 49 6.80 1.07 3.23
CA ILE A 49 6.12 -0.03 3.94
C ILE A 49 5.29 -0.88 2.97
N THR A 50 4.53 -0.26 2.09
CA THR A 50 3.67 -0.98 1.13
C THR A 50 4.46 -1.68 0.04
N SER A 51 5.61 -1.13 -0.40
CA SER A 51 6.51 -1.81 -1.36
C SER A 51 7.25 -3.00 -0.77
N PHE A 52 7.68 -2.94 0.50
CA PHE A 52 8.57 -3.96 1.10
C PHE A 52 7.85 -4.86 2.12
N SER A 53 6.55 -4.69 2.33
CA SER A 53 5.80 -5.45 3.32
C SER A 53 4.35 -5.72 2.95
N TYR A 54 3.90 -6.94 3.25
CA TYR A 54 2.49 -7.34 3.22
C TYR A 54 1.76 -7.08 4.55
N LYS A 55 2.44 -6.49 5.56
CA LYS A 55 1.86 -6.18 6.88
C LYS A 55 0.59 -5.31 6.81
N PRO A 56 0.53 -4.23 6.01
CA PRO A 56 -0.70 -3.43 5.86
C PRO A 56 -1.89 -4.27 5.36
N LEU A 57 -1.66 -5.12 4.36
CA LEU A 57 -2.68 -6.03 3.84
C LEU A 57 -3.15 -7.01 4.92
N LYS A 58 -2.21 -7.58 5.69
CA LYS A 58 -2.51 -8.50 6.79
C LYS A 58 -3.32 -7.81 7.89
N LEU A 59 -3.01 -6.56 8.23
CA LEU A 59 -3.78 -5.77 9.20
C LEU A 59 -5.23 -5.57 8.71
N ALA A 60 -5.42 -5.23 7.44
CA ALA A 60 -6.74 -5.10 6.85
C ALA A 60 -7.53 -6.43 6.94
N SER A 61 -6.89 -7.56 6.64
CA SER A 61 -7.54 -8.88 6.79
C SER A 61 -7.94 -9.18 8.24
N TRP A 62 -7.09 -8.86 9.22
CA TRP A 62 -7.38 -9.07 10.64
C TRP A 62 -8.56 -8.21 11.12
N LEU A 63 -8.62 -6.94 10.70
CA LEU A 63 -9.75 -6.06 11.00
C LEU A 63 -11.07 -6.63 10.46
N GLY A 64 -11.04 -7.21 9.25
CA GLY A 64 -12.23 -7.83 8.66
C GLY A 64 -12.69 -9.07 9.37
N PHE A 65 -11.73 -9.90 9.80
CA PHE A 65 -12.05 -11.06 10.62
C PHE A 65 -12.70 -10.65 11.95
N LEU A 66 -12.15 -9.65 12.64
CA LEU A 66 -12.72 -9.16 13.90
C LEU A 66 -14.13 -8.60 13.73
N LEU A 67 -14.39 -7.86 12.65
CA LEU A 67 -15.71 -7.31 12.36
C LEU A 67 -16.72 -8.39 11.96
N SER A 68 -16.28 -9.38 11.17
CA SER A 68 -17.12 -10.53 10.85
C SER A 68 -17.48 -11.31 12.12
N ALA A 69 -16.53 -11.56 13.02
CA ALA A 69 -16.80 -12.16 14.31
C ALA A 69 -17.80 -11.33 15.16
N ALA A 70 -17.63 -10.00 15.20
CA ALA A 70 -18.55 -9.10 15.89
C ALA A 70 -19.98 -9.16 15.31
N SER A 71 -20.12 -9.24 13.97
CA SER A 71 -21.43 -9.36 13.32
C SER A 71 -22.16 -10.67 13.66
N VAL A 72 -21.42 -11.76 13.83
CA VAL A 72 -22.00 -13.04 14.27
C VAL A 72 -22.52 -12.92 15.70
N VAL A 73 -21.77 -12.25 16.59
CA VAL A 73 -22.22 -11.99 17.97
C VAL A 73 -23.46 -11.11 17.97
N GLU A 74 -23.47 -10.00 17.22
CA GLU A 74 -24.64 -9.12 17.09
C GLU A 74 -25.87 -9.89 16.59
N MET A 75 -25.72 -10.74 15.58
CA MET A 75 -26.80 -11.59 15.06
C MET A 75 -27.38 -12.49 16.15
N LEU A 76 -26.54 -13.13 16.98
CA LEU A 76 -27.01 -13.96 18.08
C LEU A 76 -27.78 -13.16 19.14
N VAL A 77 -27.31 -11.96 19.47
CA VAL A 77 -28.00 -11.04 20.39
C VAL A 77 -29.37 -10.65 19.84
N VAL A 78 -29.46 -10.29 18.56
CA VAL A 78 -30.74 -9.92 17.92
C VAL A 78 -31.71 -11.11 17.89
N LEU A 79 -31.23 -12.32 17.58
CA LEU A 79 -32.06 -13.53 17.60
C LEU A 79 -32.59 -13.85 19.00
N TYR A 80 -31.74 -13.70 20.02
CA TYR A 80 -32.13 -13.89 21.42
C TYR A 80 -33.23 -12.88 21.83
N LEU A 81 -33.02 -11.59 21.55
CA LEU A 81 -34.00 -10.56 21.85
C LEU A 81 -35.33 -10.80 21.13
N LYS A 82 -35.28 -11.24 19.86
CA LYS A 82 -36.48 -11.56 19.08
C LYS A 82 -37.31 -12.70 19.71
N TRP A 83 -36.67 -13.74 20.22
CA TRP A 83 -37.37 -14.91 20.76
C TRP A 83 -37.93 -14.68 22.16
N PHE A 84 -37.21 -13.92 23.00
CA PHE A 84 -37.55 -13.80 24.42
C PHE A 84 -38.18 -12.45 24.81
N ALA A 85 -37.85 -11.35 24.13
CA ALA A 85 -38.24 -10.02 24.63
C ALA A 85 -39.62 -9.54 24.15
N HIS A 86 -40.20 -10.11 23.08
CA HIS A 86 -41.53 -9.77 22.50
C HIS A 86 -41.79 -8.26 22.27
N SER A 87 -40.80 -7.39 22.49
CA SER A 87 -40.88 -5.94 22.39
C SER A 87 -40.35 -5.47 21.04
N THR A 88 -41.10 -4.53 20.48
CA THR A 88 -41.09 -4.01 19.12
C THR A 88 -39.89 -3.13 18.77
N VAL A 89 -39.50 -3.21 17.49
CA VAL A 89 -38.96 -2.13 16.62
C VAL A 89 -38.18 -1.02 17.33
N ALA A 90 -36.96 -1.33 17.79
CA ALA A 90 -35.89 -0.35 17.98
C ALA A 90 -34.56 -1.04 17.59
N GLY A 91 -34.04 -0.66 16.42
CA GLY A 91 -32.86 -1.29 15.82
C GLY A 91 -32.44 -0.69 14.48
N TRP A 92 -33.19 0.28 13.95
CA TRP A 92 -32.86 0.96 12.71
C TRP A 92 -31.55 1.74 12.78
N ALA A 93 -31.29 2.40 13.91
CA ALA A 93 -30.05 3.14 14.13
C ALA A 93 -28.83 2.20 14.24
N SER A 94 -28.95 1.08 14.98
CA SER A 94 -27.89 0.07 15.07
C SER A 94 -27.67 -0.65 13.73
N LEU A 95 -28.74 -0.98 13.01
CA LEU A 95 -28.67 -1.57 11.68
C LEU A 95 -27.99 -0.64 10.67
N LEU A 96 -28.40 0.64 10.61
CA LEU A 96 -27.75 1.63 9.75
C LEU A 96 -26.28 1.81 10.11
N MET A 97 -25.94 1.85 11.40
CA MET A 97 -24.57 1.98 11.86
C MET A 97 -23.72 0.74 11.49
N ALA A 98 -24.25 -0.47 11.71
CA ALA A 98 -23.60 -1.73 11.35
C ALA A 98 -23.38 -1.82 9.82
N VAL A 99 -24.38 -1.45 9.02
CA VAL A 99 -24.29 -1.43 7.56
C VAL A 99 -23.26 -0.39 7.10
N LEU A 100 -23.30 0.85 7.60
CA LEU A 100 -22.35 1.89 7.21
C LEU A 100 -20.91 1.53 7.62
N LEU A 101 -20.73 0.98 8.82
CA LEU A 101 -19.42 0.58 9.32
C LEU A 101 -18.88 -0.64 8.55
N GLY A 102 -19.71 -1.64 8.29
CA GLY A 102 -19.37 -2.80 7.48
C GLY A 102 -18.99 -2.43 6.05
N ASN A 103 -19.78 -1.55 5.40
CA ASN A 103 -19.46 -1.05 4.06
C ASN A 103 -18.20 -0.18 4.05
N GLY A 104 -18.04 0.72 5.02
CA GLY A 104 -16.85 1.56 5.14
C GLY A 104 -15.57 0.74 5.28
N VAL A 105 -15.59 -0.31 6.10
CA VAL A 105 -14.44 -1.20 6.26
C VAL A 105 -14.20 -2.05 5.01
N THR A 106 -15.25 -2.52 4.34
CA THR A 106 -15.13 -3.24 3.07
C THR A 106 -14.47 -2.38 2.00
N LEU A 107 -14.87 -1.10 1.90
CA LEU A 107 -14.23 -0.13 1.00
C LEU A 107 -12.76 0.13 1.37
N LEU A 108 -12.42 0.19 2.66
CA LEU A 108 -11.02 0.30 3.11
C LEU A 108 -10.19 -0.92 2.69
N MET A 109 -10.73 -2.14 2.86
CA MET A 109 -10.06 -3.36 2.42
C MET A 109 -9.89 -3.41 0.91
N LEU A 110 -10.92 -3.02 0.16
CA LEU A 110 -10.86 -2.97 -1.30
C LEU A 110 -9.82 -1.94 -1.77
N GLY A 111 -9.73 -0.79 -1.11
CA GLY A 111 -8.68 0.20 -1.36
C GLY A 111 -7.28 -0.35 -1.09
N ALA A 112 -7.09 -1.06 0.04
CA ALA A 112 -5.82 -1.73 0.34
C ALA A 112 -5.47 -2.78 -0.72
N ILE A 113 -6.41 -3.64 -1.12
CA ILE A 113 -6.22 -4.63 -2.19
C ILE A 113 -5.87 -3.92 -3.51
N GLY A 114 -6.58 -2.85 -3.86
CA GLY A 114 -6.35 -2.05 -5.06
C GLY A 114 -4.94 -1.47 -5.15
N GLU A 115 -4.38 -1.01 -4.02
CA GLU A 115 -2.99 -0.53 -3.94
C GLU A 115 -1.99 -1.64 -4.30
N TYR A 116 -2.17 -2.85 -3.77
CA TYR A 116 -1.29 -3.99 -4.10
C TYR A 116 -1.50 -4.50 -5.53
N ILE A 117 -2.74 -4.56 -6.02
CA ILE A 117 -3.04 -4.92 -7.41
C ILE A 117 -2.41 -3.90 -8.37
N GLY A 118 -2.49 -2.60 -8.08
CA GLY A 118 -1.85 -1.55 -8.89
C GLY A 118 -0.34 -1.75 -9.00
N ARG A 119 0.32 -2.10 -7.88
CA ARG A 119 1.76 -2.39 -7.85
C ARG A 119 2.12 -3.65 -8.65
N ILE A 120 1.31 -4.71 -8.54
CA ILE A 120 1.48 -5.92 -9.35
C ILE A 120 1.31 -5.59 -10.83
N TYR A 121 0.27 -4.82 -11.18
CA TYR A 121 0.03 -4.37 -12.55
C TYR A 121 1.21 -3.60 -13.10
N ASP A 122 1.75 -2.64 -12.35
CA ASP A 122 2.93 -1.87 -12.76
C ASP A 122 4.11 -2.80 -13.03
N GLU A 123 4.41 -3.74 -12.13
CA GLU A 123 5.53 -4.66 -12.29
C GLU A 123 5.37 -5.58 -13.52
N VAL A 124 4.17 -6.14 -13.72
CA VAL A 124 3.84 -7.04 -14.83
C VAL A 124 3.74 -6.33 -16.19
N LYS A 125 3.46 -5.01 -16.22
CA LYS A 125 3.32 -4.24 -17.47
C LYS A 125 4.57 -4.24 -18.35
N GLU A 126 5.74 -4.61 -17.81
CA GLU A 126 7.04 -4.70 -18.49
C GLU A 126 7.52 -3.49 -19.31
N ARG A 127 6.81 -2.35 -19.29
CA ARG A 127 7.21 -1.09 -19.95
C ARG A 127 8.62 -0.64 -19.58
N PRO A 128 9.50 -0.33 -20.54
CA PRO A 128 10.84 0.15 -20.21
C PRO A 128 10.78 1.47 -19.44
N LEU A 129 11.70 1.69 -18.49
CA LEU A 129 11.75 2.92 -17.68
C LEU A 129 12.11 4.14 -18.53
N TYR A 130 12.89 3.91 -19.58
CA TYR A 130 13.35 4.92 -20.52
C TYR A 130 13.49 4.28 -21.89
N ILE A 131 13.36 5.10 -22.92
CA ILE A 131 13.67 4.76 -24.30
C ILE A 131 14.88 5.59 -24.67
N VAL A 132 15.93 4.94 -25.18
CA VAL A 132 17.14 5.62 -25.62
C VAL A 132 16.95 6.07 -27.05
N ASN A 133 17.12 7.37 -27.31
CA ASN A 133 17.04 7.91 -28.67
C ASN A 133 18.38 7.78 -29.40
N GLU A 134 19.47 8.20 -28.74
CA GLU A 134 20.83 8.14 -29.30
C GLU A 134 21.84 7.79 -28.20
N THR A 135 22.95 7.18 -28.61
CA THR A 135 24.09 6.86 -27.74
C THR A 135 25.38 7.29 -28.41
N TRP A 136 26.26 7.96 -27.66
CA TRP A 136 27.58 8.38 -28.12
C TRP A 136 28.66 7.75 -27.23
N GLY A 137 29.62 7.05 -27.84
CA GLY A 137 30.75 6.45 -27.13
C GLY A 137 30.44 5.25 -26.23
N VAL A 138 29.21 4.72 -26.25
CA VAL A 138 28.80 3.55 -25.46
C VAL A 138 28.08 2.55 -26.38
N GLY A 139 28.58 1.31 -26.48
CA GLY A 139 27.94 0.25 -27.26
C GLY A 139 26.68 -0.30 -26.58
N THR A 140 25.57 -0.39 -27.30
CA THR A 140 24.30 -0.94 -26.80
C THR A 140 24.35 -2.47 -26.76
N LYS A 141 24.68 -3.06 -25.60
CA LYS A 141 24.71 -4.53 -25.42
C LYS A 141 23.34 -5.21 -25.29
N HIS A 142 22.22 -4.52 -25.54
CA HIS A 142 20.88 -5.07 -25.29
C HIS A 142 19.84 -4.58 -26.31
N GLU A 143 19.89 -5.10 -27.54
CA GLU A 143 18.71 -5.15 -28.40
C GLU A 143 17.80 -6.29 -27.94
N ARG A 144 16.87 -6.01 -27.02
CA ARG A 144 15.61 -6.75 -27.05
C ARG A 144 14.78 -6.11 -28.15
N LYS A 145 14.71 -6.77 -29.31
CA LYS A 145 13.83 -6.36 -30.41
C LYS A 145 12.43 -6.09 -29.84
N PRO A 146 11.82 -4.93 -30.11
CA PRO A 146 10.44 -4.71 -29.72
C PRO A 146 9.59 -5.74 -30.46
N SER A 147 8.93 -6.62 -29.69
CA SER A 147 7.90 -7.52 -30.21
C SER A 147 6.67 -6.66 -30.55
N TYR A 148 6.75 -5.95 -31.67
CA TYR A 148 5.55 -5.47 -32.34
C TYR A 148 4.82 -6.73 -32.83
N ILE A 149 3.76 -7.09 -32.12
CA ILE A 149 2.72 -7.97 -32.68
C ILE A 149 2.07 -7.13 -33.79
N PRO A 150 1.93 -7.67 -35.02
CA PRO A 150 1.37 -6.95 -36.17
C PRO A 150 -0.07 -6.47 -35.92
#